data_AF-A0A2E4GWF9-F1
#
_entry.id   AF-A0A2E4GWF9-F1
#
_cell.length_a   1.000
_cell.length_b   1.000
_cell.length_c   1.000
_cell.angle_alpha   90.00
_cell.angle_beta   90.00
_cell.angle_gamma   90.00
#
_symmetry.space_group_name_H-M   'P 1'
#
loop_
_entity.id
_entity.type
_entity.pdbx_description
1 polymer ?
#
loop_
_entity_poly.entity_id
_entity_poly.type
_entity_poly.pdbx_seq_one_letter_code
_entity_poly.pdbx_strand_id
1 'polypeptide(L)'
;MVSVKKHYQISSQSAEAEGLHSVKMPQHLKELKIVCPRIKATNKSEVSVKMRYSLLFLFLMMFPTSAGAQYIKWEVGEDIGVATLCRDKNTIMDLARADQLDEAHVIKTFASFASSGLCVTFDDHSPFTVVKTLHKYQDFKGHKSFVLEVVSNKILGFRGYVMARAPKRPSI
;
A
#
# COMPACT_ATOMS: atom_id res chain seq x y z
N MET A 1 -13.13 24.63 -40.02
CA MET A 1 -13.01 23.75 -38.83
C MET A 1 -11.86 24.27 -37.98
N VAL A 2 -12.17 24.72 -36.77
CA VAL A 2 -11.35 25.61 -35.94
C VAL A 2 -10.31 24.81 -35.14
N SER A 3 -9.04 25.19 -35.31
CA SER A 3 -7.89 24.69 -34.55
C SER A 3 -7.81 25.40 -33.20
N VAL A 4 -7.96 24.68 -32.10
CA VAL A 4 -7.86 25.25 -30.74
C VAL A 4 -6.51 24.86 -30.13
N LYS A 5 -5.58 25.81 -30.23
CA LYS A 5 -4.26 25.80 -29.60
C LYS A 5 -4.45 26.25 -28.14
N LYS A 6 -4.40 25.35 -27.16
CA LYS A 6 -4.36 25.73 -25.73
C LYS A 6 -2.91 25.90 -25.28
N HIS A 7 -2.52 27.16 -25.15
CA HIS A 7 -1.31 27.59 -24.45
C HIS A 7 -1.49 27.35 -22.95
N TYR A 8 -0.60 26.57 -22.34
CA TYR A 8 -0.42 26.57 -20.88
C TYR A 8 0.62 27.62 -20.53
N GLN A 9 0.20 28.73 -19.93
CA GLN A 9 1.09 29.65 -19.23
C GLN A 9 1.33 29.10 -17.81
N ILE A 10 2.60 28.82 -17.50
CA ILE A 10 3.06 28.58 -16.13
C ILE A 10 3.50 29.93 -15.60
N SER A 11 2.65 30.57 -14.80
CA SER A 11 3.05 31.72 -13.97
C SER A 11 3.73 31.18 -12.72
N SER A 12 5.01 31.50 -12.58
CA SER A 12 5.76 31.35 -11.34
C SER A 12 5.60 32.63 -10.52
N GLN A 13 4.99 32.53 -9.34
CA GLN A 13 5.11 33.56 -8.32
C GLN A 13 5.35 32.91 -6.97
N SER A 14 6.52 33.25 -6.43
CA SER A 14 6.97 33.07 -5.06
C SER A 14 6.20 34.03 -4.15
N ALA A 15 5.69 33.55 -3.02
CA ALA A 15 5.46 34.38 -1.85
C ALA A 15 5.39 33.52 -0.57
N GLU A 16 6.09 34.03 0.42
CA GLU A 16 6.35 33.56 1.77
C GLU A 16 5.11 33.48 2.68
N ALA A 17 5.31 32.69 3.75
CA ALA A 17 4.96 32.99 5.14
C ALA A 17 3.57 32.60 5.72
N GLU A 18 3.70 31.84 6.81
CA GLU A 18 2.89 31.86 8.05
C GLU A 18 1.49 31.23 8.02
N GLY A 19 1.30 30.18 8.82
CA GLY A 19 -0.02 29.59 9.04
C GLY A 19 0.02 28.23 9.74
N LEU A 20 0.48 28.22 10.99
CA LEU A 20 0.43 27.06 11.88
C LEU A 20 -1.04 26.76 12.23
N HIS A 21 -1.72 25.96 11.41
CA HIS A 21 -3.05 25.43 11.73
C HIS A 21 -2.97 23.95 12.11
N SER A 22 -3.18 23.74 13.41
CA SER A 22 -3.40 22.46 14.09
C SER A 22 -4.41 21.58 13.35
N VAL A 23 -3.93 20.58 12.62
CA VAL A 23 -4.79 19.53 12.04
C VAL A 23 -5.20 18.57 13.15
N LYS A 24 -6.45 18.73 13.59
CA LYS A 24 -7.10 17.89 14.59
C LYS A 24 -7.38 16.51 14.00
N MET A 25 -6.67 15.50 14.51
CA MET A 25 -6.79 14.10 14.11
C MET A 25 -8.13 13.51 14.60
N PRO A 26 -8.91 12.81 13.76
CA PRO A 26 -10.16 12.17 14.16
C PRO A 26 -9.92 10.98 15.11
N GLN A 27 -10.62 10.99 16.25
CA GLN A 27 -10.45 10.12 17.42
C GLN A 27 -11.05 8.70 17.31
N HIS A 28 -11.33 8.18 16.11
CA HIS A 28 -12.08 6.93 15.96
C HIS A 28 -11.19 5.76 15.53
N LEU A 29 -10.24 5.34 16.36
CA LEU A 29 -9.65 3.99 16.29
C LEU A 29 -9.02 3.58 17.64
N LYS A 30 -9.75 3.81 18.73
CA LYS A 30 -9.55 3.11 20.01
C LYS A 30 -10.53 1.94 20.02
N GLU A 31 -10.10 0.80 20.55
CA GLU A 31 -10.85 -0.47 20.66
C GLU A 31 -10.64 -1.46 19.51
N LEU A 32 -9.44 -2.05 19.47
CA LEU A 32 -9.29 -3.46 19.12
C LEU A 32 -8.67 -4.17 20.32
N LYS A 33 -9.54 -4.50 21.29
CA LYS A 33 -9.23 -5.46 22.36
C LYS A 33 -9.01 -6.82 21.71
N ILE A 34 -7.75 -7.20 21.53
CA ILE A 34 -7.41 -8.59 21.26
C ILE A 34 -7.62 -9.35 22.57
N VAL A 35 -8.73 -10.08 22.63
CA VAL A 35 -9.00 -11.06 23.67
C VAL A 35 -8.02 -12.21 23.47
N CYS A 36 -6.96 -12.25 24.27
CA CYS A 36 -6.15 -13.47 24.42
C CYS A 36 -6.95 -14.49 25.25
N PRO A 37 -7.29 -15.68 24.74
CA PRO A 37 -7.89 -16.72 25.55
C PRO A 37 -6.88 -17.22 26.60
N ARG A 38 -7.25 -17.04 27.87
CA ARG A 38 -6.56 -17.58 29.04
C ARG A 38 -6.81 -19.09 29.09
N ILE A 39 -5.88 -19.88 28.54
CA ILE A 39 -5.93 -21.34 28.62
C ILE A 39 -5.65 -21.73 30.08
N LYS A 40 -6.69 -22.19 30.78
CA LYS A 40 -6.59 -22.83 32.09
C LYS A 40 -5.93 -24.20 31.90
N ALA A 41 -4.79 -24.41 32.54
CA ALA A 41 -4.23 -25.74 32.74
C ALA A 41 -4.99 -26.42 33.89
N THR A 42 -5.63 -27.55 33.62
CA THR A 42 -6.09 -28.49 34.65
C THR A 42 -5.83 -29.93 34.23
N ASN A 43 -4.88 -30.51 34.95
CA ASN A 43 -4.84 -31.84 35.58
C ASN A 43 -5.04 -33.14 34.76
N LYS A 44 -4.08 -34.03 35.05
CA LYS A 44 -3.99 -35.49 34.89
C LYS A 44 -5.20 -36.23 34.32
N SER A 45 -4.90 -37.04 33.31
CA SER A 45 -5.30 -38.43 33.30
C SER A 45 -4.14 -39.29 32.79
N GLU A 46 -3.64 -40.18 33.65
CA GLU A 46 -2.80 -41.30 33.25
C GLU A 46 -3.63 -42.21 32.35
N VAL A 47 -3.23 -42.33 31.08
CA VAL A 47 -3.67 -43.42 30.22
C VAL A 47 -2.42 -44.04 29.62
N SER A 48 -2.03 -45.18 30.20
CA SER A 48 -0.99 -46.06 29.69
C SER A 48 -1.48 -46.69 28.38
N VAL A 49 -1.07 -46.11 27.25
CA VAL A 49 -1.25 -46.72 25.92
C VAL A 49 0.13 -47.10 25.38
N LYS A 50 0.33 -48.42 25.30
CA LYS A 50 1.53 -49.11 24.81
C LYS A 50 2.06 -48.53 23.49
N MET A 51 3.13 -47.76 23.60
CA MET A 51 4.39 -47.82 22.83
C MET A 51 4.37 -48.64 21.52
N ARG A 52 3.65 -48.16 20.49
CA ARG A 52 3.86 -48.56 19.07
C ARG A 52 3.62 -47.45 18.04
N TYR A 53 3.41 -46.19 18.45
CA TYR A 53 3.09 -45.07 17.54
C TYR A 53 4.12 -43.92 17.54
N SER A 54 5.25 -44.06 18.24
CA SER A 54 6.25 -42.97 18.36
C SER A 54 6.93 -42.58 17.05
N LEU A 55 6.97 -43.46 16.05
CA LEU A 55 7.60 -43.16 14.74
C LEU A 55 6.70 -42.34 13.81
N LEU A 56 5.36 -42.45 13.95
CA LEU A 56 4.42 -41.73 13.08
C LEU A 56 4.28 -40.25 13.45
N PHE A 57 4.40 -39.93 14.75
CA PHE A 57 4.33 -38.55 15.25
C PHE A 57 5.60 -37.74 14.89
N LEU A 58 6.75 -38.41 14.81
CA LEU A 58 8.02 -37.79 14.41
C LEU A 58 8.05 -37.44 12.91
N PHE A 59 7.35 -38.21 12.07
CA PHE A 59 7.25 -37.94 10.64
C PHE A 59 6.33 -36.75 10.31
N LEU A 60 5.26 -36.54 11.09
CA LEU A 60 4.35 -35.39 10.95
C LEU A 60 4.98 -34.05 11.35
N MET A 61 6.01 -34.05 12.19
CA MET A 61 6.75 -32.84 12.58
C MET A 61 7.81 -32.39 11.55
N MET A 62 8.13 -33.22 10.55
CA MET A 62 9.14 -32.89 9.53
C MET A 62 8.58 -32.17 8.30
N PHE A 63 7.26 -32.00 8.19
CA PHE A 63 6.65 -31.22 7.13
C PHE A 63 6.34 -29.83 7.66
N PRO A 64 7.20 -28.82 7.44
CA PRO A 64 6.74 -27.45 7.56
C PRO A 64 5.67 -27.25 6.49
N THR A 65 4.40 -27.38 6.87
CA THR A 65 3.29 -26.83 6.10
C THR A 65 3.37 -25.32 6.23
N SER A 66 4.34 -24.74 5.53
CA SER A 66 4.31 -23.35 5.13
C SER A 66 3.12 -23.20 4.20
N ALA A 67 1.91 -23.05 4.77
CA ALA A 67 0.78 -22.47 4.07
C ALA A 67 1.18 -21.02 3.76
N GLY A 68 1.92 -20.85 2.66
CA GLY A 68 2.33 -19.54 2.18
C GLY A 68 1.06 -18.80 1.78
N ALA A 69 0.61 -17.88 2.64
CA ALA A 69 -0.53 -17.03 2.35
C ALA A 69 -0.29 -16.36 1.00
N GLN A 70 -1.12 -16.70 0.00
CA GLN A 70 -0.97 -16.14 -1.33
C GLN A 70 -1.11 -14.63 -1.28
N TYR A 71 -0.20 -13.94 -1.97
CA TYR A 71 -0.16 -12.49 -2.00
C TYR A 71 -1.36 -11.97 -2.80
N ILE A 72 -2.28 -11.29 -2.12
CA ILE A 72 -3.33 -10.54 -2.82
C ILE A 72 -2.65 -9.37 -3.52
N LYS A 73 -2.70 -9.39 -4.85
CA LYS A 73 -2.09 -8.39 -5.73
C LYS A 73 -3.19 -7.63 -6.47
N TRP A 74 -2.85 -6.42 -6.91
CA TRP A 74 -3.66 -5.70 -7.87
C TRP A 74 -3.68 -6.44 -9.21
N GLU A 75 -4.85 -6.52 -9.83
CA GLU A 75 -5.03 -7.17 -11.13
C GLU A 75 -5.02 -6.15 -12.26
N VAL A 76 -4.56 -6.55 -13.44
CA VAL A 76 -4.61 -5.69 -14.63
C VAL A 76 -6.08 -5.54 -15.05
N GLY A 77 -6.49 -4.32 -15.35
CA GLY A 77 -7.88 -3.99 -15.65
C GLY A 77 -8.72 -3.64 -14.42
N GLU A 78 -8.16 -3.74 -13.21
CA GLU A 78 -8.87 -3.35 -12.00
C GLU A 78 -8.92 -1.83 -11.82
N ASP A 79 -10.06 -1.31 -11.36
CA ASP A 79 -10.20 0.09 -11.01
C ASP A 79 -9.68 0.39 -9.60
N ILE A 80 -8.96 1.50 -9.48
CA ILE A 80 -8.36 2.01 -8.25
C ILE A 80 -8.64 3.51 -8.09
N GLY A 81 -8.95 3.92 -6.86
CA GLY A 81 -9.04 5.33 -6.48
C GLY A 81 -7.65 5.89 -6.18
N VAL A 82 -7.25 6.93 -6.90
CA VAL A 82 -5.92 7.54 -6.82
C VAL A 82 -6.03 8.94 -6.25
N ALA A 83 -5.36 9.19 -5.11
CA ALA A 83 -5.21 10.52 -4.52
C ALA A 83 -3.94 11.25 -4.99
N THR A 84 -2.89 10.50 -5.34
CA THR A 84 -1.60 11.06 -5.78
C THR A 84 -1.05 10.26 -6.94
N LEU A 85 -0.48 10.93 -7.93
CA LEU A 85 0.07 10.29 -9.12
C LEU A 85 1.37 10.96 -9.55
N CYS A 86 2.39 10.16 -9.85
CA CYS A 86 3.64 10.65 -10.41
C CYS A 86 3.70 10.40 -11.92
N ARG A 87 4.26 11.35 -12.67
CA ARG A 87 4.35 11.29 -14.13
C ARG A 87 5.39 10.27 -14.59
N ASP A 88 6.49 10.17 -13.83
CA ASP A 88 7.67 9.41 -14.23
C ASP A 88 7.89 8.17 -13.38
N LYS A 89 8.34 7.10 -14.03
CA LYS A 89 8.63 5.82 -13.39
C LYS A 89 9.76 5.94 -12.36
N ASN A 90 10.78 6.75 -12.63
CA ASN A 90 11.91 6.88 -11.72
C ASN A 90 11.50 7.59 -10.43
N THR A 91 10.71 8.67 -10.55
CA THR A 91 10.19 9.44 -9.40
C THR A 91 9.36 8.56 -8.45
N ILE A 92 8.46 7.73 -8.97
CA ILE A 92 7.66 6.84 -8.11
C ILE A 92 8.52 5.76 -7.44
N MET A 93 9.59 5.32 -8.10
CA MET A 93 10.52 4.32 -7.53
C MET A 93 11.40 4.93 -6.44
N ASP A 94 11.79 6.20 -6.58
CA ASP A 94 12.46 6.97 -5.53
C ASP A 94 11.55 7.14 -4.32
N LEU A 95 10.27 7.45 -4.57
CA LEU A 95 9.28 7.57 -3.53
C LEU A 95 8.99 6.24 -2.83
N ALA A 96 8.92 5.13 -3.56
CA ALA A 96 8.76 3.79 -3.00
C ALA A 96 9.95 3.37 -2.14
N ARG A 97 11.18 3.81 -2.49
CA ARG A 97 12.36 3.62 -1.66
C ARG A 97 12.30 4.46 -0.38
N ALA A 98 11.82 5.70 -0.47
CA ALA A 98 11.58 6.55 0.71
C ALA A 98 10.53 5.94 1.65
N ASP A 99 9.45 5.38 1.10
CA ASP A 99 8.36 4.73 1.85
C ASP A 99 8.80 3.46 2.61
N GLN A 100 9.95 2.87 2.26
CA GLN A 100 10.53 1.73 3.01
C GLN A 100 11.25 2.17 4.28
N LEU A 101 11.64 3.44 4.39
CA LEU A 101 12.46 3.94 5.49
C LEU A 101 11.60 4.42 6.65
N ASP A 102 10.84 5.50 6.44
CA ASP A 102 9.97 6.10 7.45
C ASP A 102 8.96 7.08 6.84
N GLU A 103 7.93 7.42 7.62
CA GLU A 103 6.84 8.30 7.22
C GLU A 103 7.30 9.73 6.88
N ALA A 104 8.26 10.27 7.63
CA ALA A 104 8.72 11.64 7.42
C ALA A 104 9.52 11.76 6.11
N HIS A 105 10.33 10.74 5.79
CA HIS A 105 11.12 10.71 4.57
C HIS A 105 10.25 10.64 3.32
N VAL A 106 9.22 9.80 3.32
CA VAL A 106 8.29 9.71 2.17
C VAL A 106 7.48 11.00 1.99
N ILE A 107 7.01 11.63 3.07
CA ILE A 107 6.28 12.90 3.01
C ILE A 107 7.18 14.01 2.46
N LYS A 108 8.41 14.13 2.98
CA LYS A 108 9.38 15.14 2.50
C LYS A 108 9.72 14.95 1.02
N THR A 109 9.95 13.70 0.62
CA THR A 109 10.27 13.34 -0.77
C THR A 109 9.09 13.64 -1.69
N PHE A 110 7.88 13.26 -1.29
CA PHE A 110 6.66 13.56 -2.02
C PHE A 110 6.45 15.06 -2.19
N ALA A 111 6.57 15.85 -1.12
CA ALA A 111 6.41 17.30 -1.16
C ALA A 111 7.39 17.96 -2.14
N SER A 112 8.65 17.50 -2.17
CA SER A 112 9.66 17.96 -3.13
C SER A 112 9.28 17.63 -4.59
N PHE A 113 8.78 16.41 -4.84
CA PHE A 113 8.35 16.02 -6.18
C PHE A 113 7.05 16.72 -6.61
N ALA A 114 6.15 17.00 -5.68
CA ALA A 114 4.93 17.75 -5.94
C ALA A 114 5.23 19.22 -6.28
N SER A 115 6.10 19.89 -5.51
CA SER A 115 6.50 21.27 -5.79
C SER A 115 7.25 21.42 -7.12
N SER A 116 7.95 20.37 -7.56
CA SER A 116 8.62 20.29 -8.86
C SER A 116 7.70 19.88 -10.01
N GLY A 117 6.42 19.60 -9.75
CA GLY A 117 5.45 19.19 -10.77
C GLY A 117 5.66 17.76 -11.32
N LEU A 118 6.46 16.94 -10.65
CA LEU A 118 6.71 15.54 -11.01
C LEU A 118 5.61 14.60 -10.50
N CYS A 119 4.99 14.96 -9.37
CA CYS A 119 3.80 14.30 -8.86
C CYS A 119 2.66 15.32 -8.69
N VAL A 120 1.43 14.83 -8.83
CA VAL A 120 0.20 15.61 -8.70
C VAL A 120 -0.68 15.00 -7.62
N THR A 121 -1.39 15.86 -6.89
CA THR A 121 -2.44 15.49 -5.93
C THR A 121 -3.79 15.77 -6.55
N PHE A 122 -4.77 14.92 -6.27
CA PHE A 122 -6.17 15.16 -6.61
C PHE A 122 -6.93 15.57 -5.35
N ASP A 123 -7.89 16.48 -5.48
CA ASP A 123 -8.74 16.92 -4.36
C ASP A 123 -9.58 15.76 -3.81
N ASP A 124 -10.08 14.91 -4.72
CA ASP A 124 -10.77 13.67 -4.42
C ASP A 124 -10.05 12.48 -5.07
N HIS A 125 -10.33 11.27 -4.58
CA HIS A 125 -9.82 10.05 -5.21
C HIS A 125 -10.36 9.93 -6.64
N SER A 126 -9.49 10.09 -7.64
CA SER A 126 -9.88 9.96 -9.04
C SER A 126 -9.81 8.48 -9.47
N PRO A 127 -10.76 8.00 -10.29
CA PRO A 127 -10.74 6.62 -10.77
C PRO A 127 -9.70 6.44 -11.88
N PHE A 128 -8.92 5.37 -11.75
CA PHE A 128 -7.93 4.91 -12.71
C PHE A 128 -8.02 3.40 -12.86
N THR A 129 -7.59 2.87 -14.01
CA THR A 129 -7.44 1.43 -14.22
C THR A 129 -5.97 1.02 -14.13
N VAL A 130 -5.71 -0.09 -13.44
CA VAL A 130 -4.38 -0.69 -13.33
C VAL A 130 -3.96 -1.30 -14.66
N VAL A 131 -2.84 -0.83 -15.19
CA VAL A 131 -2.24 -1.33 -16.44
C VAL A 131 -1.21 -2.40 -16.13
N LYS A 132 -0.36 -2.15 -15.13
CA LYS A 132 0.77 -3.03 -14.82
C LYS A 132 1.26 -2.85 -13.39
N THR A 133 1.63 -3.95 -12.74
CA THR A 133 2.43 -3.90 -11.51
C THR A 133 3.91 -3.79 -11.89
N LEU A 134 4.58 -2.73 -11.43
CA LEU A 134 5.98 -2.46 -11.73
C LEU A 134 6.92 -2.99 -10.65
N HIS A 135 6.55 -2.81 -9.38
CA HIS A 135 7.39 -3.18 -8.25
C HIS A 135 6.52 -3.60 -7.07
N LYS A 136 7.03 -4.52 -6.25
CA LYS A 136 6.40 -4.98 -5.01
C LYS A 136 7.39 -4.72 -3.89
N TYR A 137 6.91 -4.13 -2.79
CA TYR A 137 7.75 -3.80 -1.65
C TYR A 137 6.95 -3.87 -0.35
N GLN A 138 7.62 -3.68 0.79
CA GLN A 138 6.98 -3.49 2.08
C GLN A 138 7.17 -2.04 2.52
N ASP A 139 6.09 -1.35 2.91
CA ASP A 139 6.20 -0.01 3.48
C ASP A 139 6.93 -0.07 4.84
N PHE A 140 7.31 1.10 5.37
CA PHE A 140 7.99 1.23 6.67
C PHE A 140 7.19 0.65 7.85
N LYS A 141 5.88 0.37 7.66
CA LYS A 141 5.00 -0.29 8.64
C LYS A 141 4.92 -1.81 8.40
N GLY A 142 5.70 -2.36 7.47
CA GLY A 142 5.72 -3.77 7.10
C GLY A 142 4.52 -4.20 6.25
N HIS A 143 3.70 -3.26 5.76
CA HIS A 143 2.58 -3.60 4.90
C HIS A 143 3.04 -3.83 3.47
N LYS A 144 2.42 -4.81 2.82
CA LYS A 144 2.65 -5.11 1.41
C LYS A 144 2.12 -3.97 0.56
N SER A 145 2.99 -3.42 -0.28
CA SER A 145 2.72 -2.29 -1.17
C SER A 145 3.24 -2.56 -2.58
N PHE A 146 2.66 -1.84 -3.53
CA PHE A 146 2.88 -2.03 -4.97
C PHE A 146 3.08 -0.68 -5.63
N VAL A 147 4.03 -0.63 -6.55
CA VAL A 147 4.11 0.45 -7.53
C VAL A 147 3.35 -0.01 -8.77
N LEU A 148 2.33 0.75 -9.15
CA LEU A 148 1.43 0.44 -10.25
C LEU A 148 1.58 1.51 -11.34
N GLU A 149 1.50 1.06 -12.58
CA GLU A 149 1.22 1.89 -13.74
C GLU A 149 -0.29 1.92 -13.96
N VAL A 150 -0.85 3.11 -14.11
CA VAL A 150 -2.29 3.34 -14.18
C VAL A 150 -2.65 4.27 -15.33
N VAL A 151 -3.87 4.13 -15.85
CA VAL A 151 -4.44 5.00 -16.89
C VAL A 151 -5.75 5.62 -16.40
N SER A 152 -6.00 6.88 -16.75
CA SER A 152 -7.24 7.54 -16.37
C SER A 152 -8.41 7.02 -17.20
N ASN A 153 -9.53 6.78 -16.53
CA ASN A 153 -10.77 6.39 -17.20
C ASN A 153 -11.53 7.60 -17.76
N LYS A 154 -11.14 8.82 -17.34
CA LYS A 154 -11.80 10.08 -17.71
C LYS A 154 -11.01 10.87 -18.74
N ILE A 155 -9.69 10.80 -18.70
CA ILE A 155 -8.80 11.61 -19.55
C ILE A 155 -8.03 10.67 -20.48
N LEU A 156 -8.41 10.68 -21.76
CA LEU A 156 -7.77 9.88 -22.80
C LEU A 156 -6.26 10.13 -22.84
N GLY A 157 -5.48 9.06 -22.80
CA GLY A 157 -4.02 9.09 -22.87
C GLY A 157 -3.32 9.52 -21.59
N PHE A 158 -4.05 9.90 -20.54
CA PHE A 158 -3.43 10.23 -19.26
C PHE A 158 -3.00 8.96 -18.53
N ARG A 159 -1.68 8.81 -18.37
CA ARG A 159 -1.02 7.67 -17.71
C ARG A 159 -0.08 8.20 -16.64
N GLY A 160 0.08 7.42 -15.58
CA GLY A 160 1.10 7.70 -14.58
C GLY A 160 1.35 6.52 -13.66
N TYR A 161 1.99 6.81 -12.55
CA TYR A 161 2.43 5.82 -11.59
C TYR A 161 2.01 6.16 -10.18
N VAL A 162 1.61 5.14 -9.44
CA VAL A 162 1.04 5.27 -8.09
C VAL A 162 1.62 4.22 -7.16
N MET A 163 1.69 4.53 -5.87
CA MET A 163 1.91 3.56 -4.81
C MET A 163 0.56 3.15 -4.23
N ALA A 164 0.34 1.86 -4.05
CA ALA A 164 -0.88 1.33 -3.46
C ALA A 164 -0.55 0.17 -2.51
N ARG A 165 -1.21 0.13 -1.36
CA ARG A 165 -1.17 -1.05 -0.49
C ARG A 165 -1.86 -2.24 -1.16
N ALA A 166 -1.57 -3.43 -0.67
CA ALA A 166 -2.30 -4.64 -1.07
C ALA A 166 -3.82 -4.42 -0.91
N PRO A 167 -4.63 -4.87 -1.90
CA PRO A 167 -6.06 -4.73 -1.81
C PRO A 167 -6.61 -5.60 -0.68
N LYS A 168 -7.60 -5.08 0.06
CA LYS A 168 -8.30 -5.83 1.11
C LYS A 168 -9.35 -6.72 0.47
N ARG A 169 -9.01 -7.98 0.19
CA ARG A 169 -9.97 -9.02 -0.25
C ARG A 169 -9.79 -10.29 0.57
N PRO A 170 -10.80 -11.18 0.64
CA PRO A 170 -10.58 -12.52 1.17
C PRO A 170 -9.56 -13.24 0.27
N SER A 171 -8.52 -13.83 0.86
CA SER A 171 -7.69 -14.78 0.14
C SER A 171 -8.54 -16.04 -0.10
N ILE A 172 -8.79 -16.37 -1.36
CA ILE A 172 -9.41 -17.64 -1.78
C ILE A 172 -8.40 -18.77 -1.57
#